data_AF-A0A2E1TJ36-F1
#
_entry.id   AF-A0A2E1TJ36-F1
#
_cell.length_a   1.000
_cell.length_b   1.000
_cell.length_c   1.000
_cell.angle_alpha   90.00
_cell.angle_beta   90.00
_cell.angle_gamma   90.00
#
_symmetry.space_group_name_H-M   'P 1'
#
loop_
_entity.id
_entity.type
_entity.pdbx_description
1 polymer ?
#
loop_
_entity_poly.entity_id
_entity_poly.type
_entity_poly.pdbx_seq_one_letter_code
_entity_poly.pdbx_strand_id
1 'polypeptide(L)'
;MAEYLGVPISTENDPEDTPSFQAVCKLWVKSDSWPIDDAVRLLLNHLPKVFIEEAKKEKVHKSFNIILELANNCLGHSLELVTNYPHDTISRVDPFDFVKWAKGKDIPVPAELDLALDLHQKNWKEKKSRFFTQRQTNHRERVRAIGSLLWTKNPDIEFSDMINRPEILEHGCEGQYYAEAVIVSWLQDLDPKS
;
A
#
# COMPACT_ATOMS: atom_id res chain seq x y z
N MET A 1 -54.91 -32.30 18.61
CA MET A 1 -55.29 -31.14 17.78
C MET A 1 -54.27 -30.06 18.06
N ALA A 2 -53.33 -29.64 17.22
CA ALA A 2 -52.95 -29.87 15.82
C ALA A 2 -51.40 -29.90 15.82
N GLU A 3 -50.72 -30.85 15.19
CA GLU A 3 -50.34 -30.90 13.76
C GLU A 3 -49.46 -29.72 13.28
N TYR A 4 -48.21 -30.07 12.98
CA TYR A 4 -47.46 -29.71 11.77
C TYR A 4 -47.10 -28.23 11.53
N LEU A 5 -45.85 -27.90 11.86
CA LEU A 5 -44.95 -27.30 10.86
C LEU A 5 -43.62 -28.06 10.90
N GLY A 6 -43.53 -29.06 10.01
CA GLY A 6 -42.28 -29.69 9.66
C GLY A 6 -41.37 -28.66 9.00
N VAL A 7 -40.29 -28.30 9.67
CA VAL A 7 -39.07 -27.86 9.01
C VAL A 7 -38.09 -29.02 9.09
N PRO A 8 -37.67 -29.59 7.96
CA PRO A 8 -36.66 -30.62 7.97
C PRO A 8 -35.34 -30.05 8.49
N ILE A 9 -34.63 -30.88 9.24
CA ILE A 9 -33.23 -30.71 9.59
C ILE A 9 -32.44 -30.55 8.28
N SER A 10 -31.79 -29.41 8.08
CA SER A 10 -30.60 -29.30 7.24
C SER A 10 -29.42 -28.97 8.15
N THR A 11 -28.84 -30.02 8.72
CA THR A 11 -27.42 -30.05 9.05
C THR A 11 -26.64 -30.03 7.74
N GLU A 12 -26.34 -28.85 7.25
CA GLU A 12 -25.26 -28.64 6.28
C GLU A 12 -24.26 -27.70 6.92
N ASN A 13 -23.27 -28.28 7.59
CA ASN A 13 -21.99 -27.61 7.79
C ASN A 13 -21.38 -27.46 6.40
N ASP A 14 -21.60 -26.31 5.76
CA ASP A 14 -20.84 -25.93 4.56
C ASP A 14 -19.35 -25.91 4.90
N PRO A 15 -18.49 -26.65 4.19
CA PRO A 15 -17.05 -26.64 4.41
C PRO A 15 -16.35 -25.52 3.61
N GLU A 16 -16.89 -24.31 3.50
CA GLU A 16 -16.52 -23.41 2.38
C GLU A 16 -16.31 -21.91 2.65
N ASP A 17 -15.89 -21.50 3.86
CA ASP A 17 -15.45 -20.10 4.09
C ASP A 17 -13.94 -19.94 4.39
N THR A 18 -13.12 -20.96 4.10
CA THR A 18 -11.65 -20.78 4.19
C THR A 18 -11.12 -20.05 2.96
N PRO A 19 -10.55 -18.84 3.11
CA PRO A 19 -10.01 -18.10 1.96
C PRO A 19 -8.83 -18.84 1.34
N SER A 20 -8.80 -18.91 0.01
CA SER A 20 -7.68 -19.52 -0.71
C SER A 20 -6.36 -18.82 -0.37
N PHE A 21 -5.25 -19.57 -0.30
CA PHE A 21 -3.92 -19.00 -0.04
C PHE A 21 -3.57 -17.87 -1.01
N GLN A 22 -3.90 -18.02 -2.30
CA GLN A 22 -3.70 -16.98 -3.30
C GLN A 22 -4.48 -15.69 -2.98
N ALA A 23 -5.72 -15.80 -2.52
CA ALA A 23 -6.52 -14.63 -2.12
C ALA A 23 -5.90 -13.95 -0.89
N VAL A 24 -5.42 -14.74 0.07
CA VAL A 24 -4.72 -14.24 1.25
C VAL A 24 -3.43 -13.53 0.87
N CYS A 25 -2.58 -14.10 -0.01
CA CYS A 25 -1.37 -13.42 -0.49
C CYS A 25 -1.71 -12.08 -1.13
N LYS A 26 -2.70 -12.02 -2.04
CA LYS A 26 -3.14 -10.77 -2.70
C LYS A 26 -3.63 -9.71 -1.72
N LEU A 27 -4.21 -10.11 -0.60
CA LEU A 27 -4.63 -9.20 0.46
C LEU A 27 -3.44 -8.74 1.28
N TRP A 28 -2.60 -9.68 1.73
CA TRP A 28 -1.51 -9.43 2.67
C TRP A 28 -0.40 -8.58 2.07
N VAL A 29 -0.09 -8.71 0.77
CA VAL A 29 0.90 -7.85 0.09
C VAL A 29 0.51 -6.38 0.02
N LYS A 30 -0.75 -6.03 0.33
CA LYS A 30 -1.20 -4.63 0.44
C LYS A 30 -0.88 -4.00 1.79
N SER A 31 -0.49 -4.81 2.79
CA SER A 31 -0.11 -4.31 4.10
C SER A 31 1.29 -3.72 4.06
N ASP A 32 1.49 -2.54 4.67
CA ASP A 32 2.79 -1.85 4.69
C ASP A 32 3.86 -2.62 5.48
N SER A 33 3.46 -3.50 6.40
CA SER A 33 4.38 -4.34 7.16
C SER A 33 3.71 -5.63 7.62
N TRP A 34 4.51 -6.69 7.75
CA TRP A 34 4.07 -7.99 8.23
C TRP A 34 4.67 -8.33 9.59
N PRO A 35 3.89 -8.89 10.54
CA PRO A 35 4.46 -9.61 11.66
C PRO A 35 5.42 -10.70 11.15
N ILE A 36 6.61 -10.79 11.74
CA ILE A 36 7.62 -11.74 11.27
C ILE A 36 7.12 -13.20 11.27
N ASP A 37 6.31 -13.57 12.25
CA ASP A 37 5.67 -14.88 12.34
C ASP A 37 4.79 -15.18 11.12
N ASP A 38 3.97 -14.21 10.71
CA ASP A 38 3.06 -14.36 9.57
C ASP A 38 3.81 -14.32 8.25
N ALA A 39 4.90 -13.54 8.18
CA ALA A 39 5.79 -13.54 7.02
C ALA A 39 6.42 -14.93 6.80
N VAL A 40 6.88 -15.59 7.87
CA VAL A 40 7.41 -16.97 7.80
C VAL A 40 6.31 -17.99 7.45
N ARG A 41 5.09 -17.81 7.98
CA ARG A 41 3.94 -18.65 7.59
C ARG A 41 3.70 -18.58 6.09
N LEU A 42 3.65 -17.38 5.53
CA LEU A 42 3.45 -17.16 4.10
C LEU A 42 4.57 -17.80 3.26
N LEU A 43 5.84 -17.71 3.68
CA LEU A 43 6.94 -18.39 2.99
C LEU A 43 6.78 -19.91 2.96
N LEU A 44 6.22 -20.49 4.02
CA LEU A 44 6.01 -21.91 4.12
C LEU A 44 4.67 -22.37 3.53
N ASN A 45 4.00 -21.51 2.74
CA ASN A 45 2.69 -21.78 2.14
C ASN A 45 1.58 -22.03 3.18
N HIS A 46 1.68 -21.40 4.34
CA HIS A 46 0.69 -21.42 5.41
C HIS A 46 -0.03 -20.08 5.52
N LEU A 47 -1.26 -20.13 6.03
CA LEU A 47 -2.06 -18.92 6.28
C LEU A 47 -1.53 -18.15 7.50
N PRO A 48 -1.61 -16.80 7.49
CA PRO A 48 -1.38 -15.97 8.67
C PRO A 48 -2.29 -16.37 9.84
N LYS A 49 -1.83 -16.10 11.08
CA LYS A 49 -2.55 -16.52 12.30
C LYS A 49 -4.01 -16.08 12.34
N VAL A 50 -4.32 -14.90 11.80
CA VAL A 50 -5.69 -14.34 11.81
C VAL A 50 -6.70 -15.15 11.01
N PHE A 51 -6.25 -16.03 10.09
CA PHE A 51 -7.12 -16.90 9.29
C PHE A 51 -7.18 -18.34 9.81
N ILE A 52 -6.47 -18.64 10.90
CA ILE A 52 -6.44 -19.97 11.50
C ILE A 52 -7.44 -19.99 12.65
N GLU A 53 -8.52 -20.75 12.51
CA GLU A 53 -9.43 -21.01 13.61
C GLU A 53 -8.68 -21.71 14.75
N GLU A 54 -8.82 -21.19 15.98
CA GLU A 54 -8.13 -21.68 17.19
C GLU A 54 -8.33 -23.20 17.44
N ALA A 55 -9.39 -23.79 16.89
CA ALA A 55 -9.72 -25.21 16.99
C ALA A 55 -8.76 -26.13 16.22
N LYS A 56 -8.07 -25.63 15.18
CA LYS A 56 -7.07 -26.40 14.41
C LYS A 56 -5.69 -26.02 14.92
N LYS A 57 -5.22 -26.72 15.98
CA LYS A 57 -3.81 -26.67 16.40
C LYS A 57 -2.93 -27.15 15.25
N GLU A 58 -2.51 -26.21 14.42
CA GLU A 58 -1.59 -26.44 13.33
C GLU A 58 -0.30 -27.01 13.93
N LYS A 59 0.11 -28.19 13.49
CA LYS A 59 1.40 -28.75 13.89
C LYS A 59 2.48 -27.84 13.33
N VAL A 60 3.09 -27.04 14.20
CA VAL A 60 4.20 -26.17 13.85
C VAL A 60 5.32 -27.05 13.30
N HIS A 61 5.59 -26.92 12.00
CA HIS A 61 6.66 -27.66 11.35
C HIS A 61 8.03 -27.23 11.89
N LYS A 62 8.98 -28.17 12.01
CA LYS A 62 10.35 -27.87 12.46
C LYS A 62 11.02 -26.78 11.61
N SER A 63 10.70 -26.72 10.31
CA SER A 63 11.15 -25.69 9.38
C SER A 63 10.68 -24.29 9.77
N PHE A 64 9.46 -24.14 10.32
CA PHE A 64 8.94 -22.85 10.78
C PHE A 64 9.84 -22.24 11.86
N ASN A 65 10.15 -23.00 12.91
CA ASN A 65 10.98 -22.51 14.01
C ASN A 65 12.39 -22.15 13.53
N ILE A 66 13.00 -22.95 12.66
CA ILE A 66 14.34 -22.69 12.12
C ILE A 66 14.37 -21.39 11.31
N ILE A 67 13.41 -21.21 10.40
CA ILE A 67 13.35 -20.02 9.55
C ILE A 67 13.00 -18.79 10.39
N LEU A 68 12.10 -18.92 11.36
CA LEU A 68 11.75 -17.84 12.27
C LEU A 68 12.94 -17.40 13.12
N GLU A 69 13.70 -18.35 13.68
CA GLU A 69 14.92 -18.04 14.43
C GLU A 69 15.96 -17.36 13.54
N LEU A 70 16.17 -17.87 12.33
CA LEU A 70 17.08 -17.26 11.36
C LEU A 70 16.66 -15.84 11.00
N ALA A 71 15.37 -15.61 10.76
CA ALA A 71 14.82 -14.30 10.42
C ALA A 71 15.00 -13.31 11.58
N ASN A 72 14.69 -13.73 12.81
CA ASN A 72 14.89 -12.92 14.02
C ASN A 72 16.36 -12.55 14.23
N ASN A 73 17.28 -13.50 14.05
CA ASN A 73 18.72 -13.23 14.15
C ASN A 73 19.25 -12.31 13.04
N CYS A 74 18.50 -12.17 11.93
CA CYS A 74 18.86 -11.29 10.82
C CYS A 74 18.26 -9.88 10.95
N LEU A 75 17.32 -9.65 11.87
CA LEU A 75 16.69 -8.35 12.10
C LEU A 75 17.72 -7.30 12.52
N GLY A 76 17.64 -6.11 11.92
CA GLY A 76 18.58 -5.01 12.16
C GLY A 76 19.94 -5.19 11.48
N HIS A 77 20.15 -6.30 10.76
CA HIS A 77 21.35 -6.57 9.97
C HIS A 77 21.01 -6.72 8.49
N SER A 78 20.62 -7.93 8.08
CA SER A 78 20.29 -8.25 6.69
C SER A 78 18.80 -8.16 6.39
N LEU A 79 17.98 -7.98 7.44
CA LEU A 79 16.55 -7.79 7.37
C LEU A 79 16.20 -6.50 8.12
N GLU A 80 15.55 -5.56 7.43
CA GLU A 80 15.18 -4.27 8.01
C GLU A 80 13.96 -4.43 8.93
N LEU A 81 14.06 -3.85 10.13
CA LEU A 81 12.97 -3.84 11.12
C LEU A 81 12.14 -2.58 10.94
N VAL A 82 10.84 -2.73 10.74
CA VAL A 82 9.91 -1.59 10.63
C VAL A 82 9.49 -1.15 12.04
N THR A 83 10.17 -0.14 12.56
CA THR A 83 9.94 0.40 13.92
C THR A 83 8.85 1.49 13.92
N ASN A 84 7.62 1.16 13.55
CA ASN A 84 6.56 2.18 13.41
C ASN A 84 5.64 2.34 14.63
N TYR A 85 5.77 1.53 15.69
CA TYR A 85 4.82 1.57 16.81
C TYR A 85 5.51 1.50 18.17
N PRO A 86 5.52 2.58 18.97
CA PRO A 86 6.23 2.64 20.27
C PRO A 86 5.65 1.70 21.36
N HIS A 87 4.54 1.01 21.08
CA HIS A 87 3.89 0.08 21.98
C HIS A 87 3.70 -1.33 21.39
N ASP A 88 4.20 -1.57 20.17
CA ASP A 88 4.09 -2.88 19.54
C ASP A 88 5.32 -3.71 19.92
N THR A 89 5.10 -4.81 20.63
CA THR A 89 6.16 -5.77 20.98
C THR A 89 6.46 -6.72 19.83
N ILE A 90 5.66 -6.70 18.76
CA ILE A 90 5.78 -7.60 17.63
C ILE A 90 6.81 -7.03 16.64
N SER A 91 7.82 -7.84 16.29
CA SER A 91 8.76 -7.49 15.23
C SER A 91 8.07 -7.55 13.86
N ARG A 92 8.17 -6.45 13.11
CA ARG A 92 7.55 -6.30 11.79
C ARG A 92 8.57 -6.03 10.70
N VAL A 93 8.31 -6.56 9.53
CA VAL A 93 9.22 -6.53 8.38
C VAL A 93 8.50 -5.97 7.16
N ASP A 94 9.25 -5.30 6.28
CA ASP A 94 8.73 -4.92 4.97
C ASP A 94 8.55 -6.19 4.10
N PRO A 95 7.38 -6.35 3.44
CA PRO A 95 7.10 -7.53 2.60
C PRO A 95 8.11 -7.78 1.48
N PHE A 96 8.57 -6.72 0.81
CA PHE A 96 9.48 -6.82 -0.32
C PHE A 96 10.88 -7.17 0.14
N ASP A 97 11.35 -6.49 1.19
CA ASP A 97 12.68 -6.76 1.75
C ASP A 97 12.75 -8.16 2.36
N PHE A 98 11.67 -8.63 3.00
CA PHE A 98 11.60 -9.98 3.54
C PHE A 98 11.65 -11.06 2.46
N VAL A 99 10.90 -10.94 1.38
CA VAL A 99 10.95 -11.92 0.28
C VAL A 99 12.29 -11.87 -0.46
N LYS A 100 12.87 -10.68 -0.64
CA LYS A 100 14.23 -10.54 -1.19
C LYS A 100 15.28 -11.21 -0.30
N TRP A 101 15.18 -11.03 1.03
CA TRP A 101 16.03 -11.70 1.99
C TRP A 101 15.89 -13.23 1.89
N ALA A 102 14.66 -13.74 1.82
CA ALA A 102 14.39 -15.18 1.70
C ALA A 102 15.04 -15.77 0.45
N LYS A 103 14.88 -15.11 -0.70
CA LYS A 103 15.54 -15.48 -1.97
C LYS A 103 17.07 -15.46 -1.85
N GLY A 104 17.64 -14.45 -1.18
CA GLY A 104 19.09 -14.37 -0.93
C GLY A 104 19.63 -15.41 0.05
N LYS A 105 18.76 -16.11 0.78
CA LYS A 105 19.10 -17.23 1.68
C LYS A 105 18.75 -18.60 1.08
N ASP A 106 18.45 -18.65 -0.23
CA ASP A 106 18.00 -19.85 -0.94
C ASP A 106 16.76 -20.51 -0.30
N ILE A 107 15.91 -19.71 0.37
CA ILE A 107 14.64 -20.18 0.92
C ILE A 107 13.59 -20.14 -0.21
N PRO A 108 12.87 -21.24 -0.48
CA PRO A 108 11.86 -21.27 -1.52
C PRO A 108 10.71 -20.32 -1.18
N VAL A 109 10.32 -19.50 -2.14
CA VAL A 109 9.18 -18.57 -2.04
C VAL A 109 8.03 -19.14 -2.85
N PRO A 110 6.81 -19.25 -2.28
CA PRO A 110 5.63 -19.70 -3.03
C PRO A 110 5.35 -18.80 -4.23
N ALA A 111 5.04 -19.40 -5.38
CA ALA A 111 4.83 -18.67 -6.63
C ALA A 111 3.68 -17.66 -6.52
N GLU A 112 2.64 -18.01 -5.76
CA GLU A 112 1.47 -17.17 -5.50
C GLU A 112 1.85 -15.90 -4.74
N LEU A 113 2.77 -16.01 -3.79
CA LEU A 113 3.28 -14.88 -3.00
C LEU A 113 4.16 -13.97 -3.85
N ASP A 114 5.06 -14.55 -4.63
CA ASP A 114 5.97 -13.81 -5.50
C ASP A 114 5.23 -13.02 -6.57
N LEU A 115 4.26 -13.67 -7.24
CA LEU A 115 3.38 -13.02 -8.22
C LEU A 115 2.55 -11.90 -7.59
N ALA A 116 2.03 -12.09 -6.38
CA ALA A 116 1.24 -11.08 -5.69
C ALA A 116 2.08 -9.83 -5.37
N LEU A 117 3.33 -10.00 -4.93
CA LEU A 117 4.25 -8.90 -4.66
C LEU A 117 4.64 -8.16 -5.94
N ASP A 118 4.99 -8.87 -7.02
CA ASP A 118 5.36 -8.25 -8.29
C ASP A 118 4.22 -7.38 -8.86
N LEU A 119 2.99 -7.88 -8.81
CA LEU A 119 1.80 -7.11 -9.21
C LEU A 119 1.59 -5.88 -8.32
N HIS A 120 1.77 -6.03 -7.00
CA HIS A 120 1.64 -4.92 -6.07
C HIS A 120 2.72 -3.85 -6.34
N GLN A 121 3.97 -4.25 -6.58
CA GLN A 121 5.07 -3.32 -6.83
C GLN A 121 4.85 -2.49 -8.10
N LYS A 122 4.37 -3.12 -9.18
CA LYS A 122 4.04 -2.42 -10.43
C LYS A 122 2.94 -1.39 -10.21
N ASN A 123 1.85 -1.78 -9.57
CA ASN A 123 0.74 -0.89 -9.24
C ASN A 123 1.16 0.27 -8.32
N TRP A 124 2.04 0.01 -7.35
CA TRP A 124 2.56 1.02 -6.45
C TRP A 124 3.45 2.04 -7.17
N LYS A 125 4.34 1.59 -8.05
CA LYS A 125 5.19 2.46 -8.88
C LYS A 125 4.34 3.34 -9.80
N GLU A 126 3.30 2.77 -10.42
CA GLU A 126 2.35 3.53 -11.23
C GLU A 126 1.59 4.59 -10.42
N LYS A 127 1.15 4.25 -9.20
CA LYS A 127 0.48 5.20 -8.30
C LYS A 127 1.41 6.29 -7.76
N LYS A 128 2.66 5.97 -7.41
CA LYS A 128 3.65 6.97 -6.97
C LYS A 128 3.93 8.03 -8.04
N SER A 129 3.84 7.68 -9.33
CA SER A 129 3.93 8.69 -10.41
C SER A 129 2.82 9.76 -10.34
N ARG A 130 1.71 9.47 -9.63
CA ARG A 130 0.56 10.38 -9.49
C ARG A 130 0.55 11.17 -8.17
N PHE A 131 1.40 10.84 -7.21
CA PHE A 131 1.49 11.59 -5.95
C PHE A 131 2.54 12.69 -6.09
N PHE A 132 2.09 13.94 -6.03
CA PHE A 132 2.98 15.08 -5.91
C PHE A 132 3.83 14.93 -4.64
N THR A 133 5.13 15.18 -4.75
CA THR A 133 5.98 15.37 -3.58
C THR A 133 5.41 16.51 -2.73
N GLN A 134 5.66 16.53 -1.41
CA GLN A 134 5.23 17.64 -0.54
C GLN A 134 5.62 19.01 -1.11
N ARG A 135 6.79 19.09 -1.74
CA ARG A 135 7.26 20.29 -2.45
C ARG A 135 6.35 20.66 -3.61
N GLN A 136 6.03 19.73 -4.50
CA GLN A 136 5.12 19.98 -5.62
C GLN A 136 3.71 20.34 -5.15
N THR A 137 3.22 19.75 -4.06
CA THR A 137 1.96 20.14 -3.42
C THR A 137 2.01 21.60 -2.97
N ASN A 138 3.08 22.00 -2.28
CA ASN A 138 3.25 23.40 -1.85
C ASN A 138 3.35 24.38 -3.03
N HIS A 139 4.01 23.97 -4.12
CA HIS A 139 4.08 24.77 -5.35
C HIS A 139 2.70 24.94 -5.97
N ARG A 140 1.94 23.85 -6.11
CA ARG A 140 0.56 23.87 -6.59
C ARG A 140 -0.32 24.82 -5.78
N GLU A 141 -0.31 24.72 -4.46
CA GLU A 141 -1.15 25.58 -3.60
C GLU A 141 -0.77 27.06 -3.70
N ARG A 142 0.54 27.39 -3.81
CA ARG A 142 0.98 28.77 -4.03
C ARG A 142 0.59 29.29 -5.41
N VAL A 143 0.80 28.50 -6.45
CA VAL A 143 0.37 28.84 -7.81
C VAL A 143 -1.13 29.11 -7.83
N ARG A 144 -1.94 28.29 -7.15
CA ARG A 144 -3.39 28.50 -7.00
C ARG A 144 -3.72 29.81 -6.28
N ALA A 145 -3.06 30.11 -5.16
CA ALA A 145 -3.27 31.35 -4.42
C ALA A 145 -2.94 32.59 -5.26
N ILE A 146 -1.81 32.57 -5.97
CA ILE A 146 -1.37 33.66 -6.84
C ILE A 146 -2.32 33.80 -8.03
N GLY A 147 -2.68 32.69 -8.69
CA GLY A 147 -3.64 32.69 -9.81
C GLY A 147 -5.00 33.27 -9.41
N SER A 148 -5.54 32.85 -8.26
CA SER A 148 -6.78 33.39 -7.71
C SER A 148 -6.71 34.91 -7.47
N LEU A 149 -5.59 35.41 -6.92
CA LEU A 149 -5.35 36.84 -6.74
C LEU A 149 -5.26 37.58 -8.09
N LEU A 150 -4.58 37.00 -9.08
CA LEU A 150 -4.43 37.58 -10.41
C LEU A 150 -5.78 37.69 -11.13
N TRP A 151 -6.63 36.66 -11.07
CA TRP A 151 -7.99 36.74 -11.62
C TRP A 151 -8.87 37.74 -10.89
N THR A 152 -8.73 37.85 -9.57
CA THR A 152 -9.48 38.86 -8.80
C THR A 152 -9.13 40.28 -9.25
N LYS A 153 -7.86 40.53 -9.62
CA LYS A 153 -7.39 41.83 -10.10
C LYS A 153 -7.67 42.06 -11.58
N ASN A 154 -7.62 41.01 -12.39
CA ASN A 154 -7.87 41.04 -13.82
C ASN A 154 -8.66 39.79 -14.26
N PRO A 155 -10.00 39.85 -14.24
CA PRO A 155 -10.85 38.70 -14.57
C PRO A 155 -10.74 38.25 -16.04
N ASP A 156 -10.25 39.13 -16.92
CA ASP A 156 -10.17 38.87 -18.35
C ASP A 156 -8.85 38.26 -18.80
N ILE A 157 -7.91 38.05 -17.89
CA ILE A 157 -6.62 37.41 -18.22
C ILE A 157 -6.85 35.97 -18.72
N GLU A 158 -6.21 35.64 -19.85
CA GLU A 158 -6.22 34.28 -20.39
C GLU A 158 -5.20 33.40 -19.67
N PHE A 159 -5.44 32.09 -19.67
CA PHE A 159 -4.54 31.11 -19.04
C PHE A 159 -3.11 31.18 -19.56
N SER A 160 -2.93 31.29 -20.88
CA SER A 160 -1.62 31.38 -21.52
C SER A 160 -0.83 32.59 -21.04
N ASP A 161 -1.52 33.70 -20.74
CA ASP A 161 -0.88 34.89 -20.21
C ASP A 161 -0.62 34.77 -18.71
N MET A 162 -1.52 34.11 -17.97
CA MET A 162 -1.38 33.90 -16.53
C MET A 162 -0.18 32.99 -16.20
N ILE A 163 -0.02 31.85 -16.89
CA ILE A 163 1.05 30.89 -16.57
C ILE A 163 2.46 31.46 -16.82
N ASN A 164 2.57 32.44 -17.72
CA ASN A 164 3.81 33.11 -18.08
C ASN A 164 4.12 34.34 -17.21
N ARG A 165 3.28 34.64 -16.21
CA ARG A 165 3.52 35.74 -15.28
C ARG A 165 4.73 35.43 -14.38
N PRO A 166 5.64 36.41 -14.16
CA PRO A 166 6.79 36.21 -13.30
C PRO A 166 6.37 35.84 -11.88
N GLU A 167 5.22 36.32 -11.39
CA GLU A 167 4.70 35.98 -10.07
C GLU A 167 4.42 34.47 -9.92
N ILE A 168 3.92 33.80 -10.97
CA ILE A 168 3.67 32.36 -10.97
C ILE A 168 4.98 31.58 -10.96
N LEU A 169 5.94 31.99 -11.79
CA LEU A 169 7.23 31.29 -11.92
C LEU A 169 8.15 31.53 -10.72
N GLU A 170 8.30 32.78 -10.26
CA GLU A 170 9.23 33.13 -9.19
C GLU A 170 8.68 32.82 -7.80
N HIS A 171 7.40 33.11 -7.54
CA HIS A 171 6.83 32.96 -6.20
C HIS A 171 5.97 31.70 -6.04
N GLY A 172 5.27 31.28 -7.10
CA GLY A 172 4.51 30.03 -7.10
C GLY A 172 5.42 28.80 -7.18
N CYS A 173 6.32 28.80 -8.16
CA CYS A 173 7.20 27.68 -8.47
C CYS A 173 8.62 27.80 -7.88
N GLU A 174 8.95 28.89 -7.18
CA GLU A 174 10.30 29.17 -6.63
C GLU A 174 11.42 29.16 -7.69
N GLY A 175 11.11 29.63 -8.90
CA GLY A 175 12.05 29.58 -10.03
C GLY A 175 12.26 28.18 -10.61
N GLN A 176 11.51 27.17 -10.16
CA GLN A 176 11.48 25.87 -10.84
C GLN A 176 10.61 25.94 -12.10
N TYR A 177 11.12 25.38 -13.18
CA TYR A 177 10.37 25.26 -14.43
C TYR A 177 9.46 24.04 -14.39
N TYR A 178 8.18 24.26 -14.71
CA TYR A 178 7.19 23.23 -14.96
C TYR A 178 6.70 23.34 -16.40
N ALA A 179 6.27 22.21 -16.98
CA ALA A 179 5.59 22.24 -18.26
C ALA A 179 4.26 23.02 -18.13
N GLU A 180 3.91 23.80 -19.15
CA GLU A 180 2.69 24.63 -19.16
C GLU A 180 1.44 23.81 -18.81
N ALA A 181 1.30 22.61 -19.39
CA ALA A 181 0.19 21.70 -19.12
C ALA A 181 0.02 21.36 -17.63
N VAL A 182 1.12 21.30 -16.87
CA VAL A 182 1.08 21.06 -15.42
C VAL A 182 0.52 22.26 -14.68
N ILE A 183 1.01 23.47 -15.00
CA ILE A 183 0.52 24.71 -14.37
C ILE A 183 -0.95 24.95 -14.72
N VAL A 184 -1.34 24.70 -15.97
CA VAL A 184 -2.74 24.76 -16.41
C VAL A 184 -3.59 23.79 -15.57
N SER A 185 -3.17 22.53 -15.40
CA SER A 185 -3.91 21.56 -14.59
C SER A 185 -4.08 21.99 -13.12
N TRP A 186 -3.18 22.82 -12.58
CA TRP A 186 -3.28 23.33 -11.21
C TRP A 186 -4.26 24.48 -11.08
N LEU A 187 -4.39 25.29 -12.13
CA LEU A 187 -5.20 26.51 -12.18
C LEU A 187 -6.59 26.31 -12.82
N GLN A 188 -6.80 25.23 -13.59
CA GLN A 188 -8.05 24.99 -14.33
C GLN A 188 -9.32 25.10 -13.47
N ASP A 189 -9.27 24.61 -12.22
CA ASP A 189 -10.44 24.60 -11.33
C ASP A 189 -10.78 26.01 -10.77
N LEU A 190 -9.93 27.00 -11.02
CA LEU A 190 -10.08 28.37 -10.53
C LEU A 190 -10.53 29.34 -11.62
N ASP A 191 -10.68 28.88 -12.86
CA ASP A 191 -11.12 29.71 -13.97
C ASP A 191 -12.55 30.22 -13.70
N PRO A 192 -12.77 31.54 -13.58
CA PRO A 192 -14.12 32.08 -13.44
C PRO A 192 -15.00 31.87 -14.68
N LYS A 193 -14.42 31.44 -15.82
CA LYS A 193 -15.13 31.23 -17.10
C LYS A 193 -15.42 29.75 -17.40
N SER A 194 -14.91 28.81 -16.59
CA SER A 194 -15.10 27.36 -16.77
C SER A 194 -16.38 26.84 -16.13
#